data_AF-A0A4R2R9Q2-F1
#
_entry.id   AF-A0A4R2R9Q2-F1
#
_cell.length_a   1.000
_cell.length_b   1.000
_cell.length_c   1.000
_cell.angle_alpha   90.00
_cell.angle_beta   90.00
_cell.angle_gamma   90.00
#
_symmetry.space_group_name_H-M   'P 1'
#
loop_
_entity.id
_entity.type
_entity.pdbx_description
1 polymer ?
#
loop_
_entity_poly.entity_id
_entity_poly.type
_entity_poly.pdbx_seq_one_letter_code
_entity_poly.pdbx_strand_id
1 'polypeptide(L)'
;MTDYVAKALEVDIDDAVRRVREISEQEAMNQAISVVGAGPAPGGAEWEAEQGTDTPAARQTAWQLVRLRIELATGIDPFGTVLGLRRMGTTWATIAAAAGVSRQAAHDRWGKQVLGVLDAYGTGELGGPVADDEADLRRGMAR
;
A
#
# COMPACT_ATOMS: atom_id res chain seq x y z
N MET A 1 -2.42 -39.57 26.03
CA MET A 1 -2.23 -38.15 26.43
C MET A 1 -2.00 -37.38 25.15
N THR A 2 -2.84 -36.39 24.83
CA THR A 2 -2.66 -35.61 23.60
C THR A 2 -1.39 -34.79 23.73
N ASP A 3 -0.41 -35.03 22.87
CA ASP A 3 0.76 -34.17 22.75
C ASP A 3 0.38 -32.96 21.89
N TYR A 4 0.08 -31.84 22.57
CA TYR A 4 -0.30 -30.61 21.91
C TYR A 4 0.85 -29.95 21.14
N VAL A 5 2.11 -30.24 21.51
CA VAL A 5 3.28 -29.69 20.81
C VAL A 5 3.42 -30.36 19.45
N ALA A 6 3.36 -31.70 19.41
CA ALA A 6 3.38 -32.45 18.14
C ALA A 6 2.25 -31.98 17.20
N LYS A 7 1.02 -31.85 17.73
CA LYS A 7 -0.12 -31.34 16.95
C LYS A 7 0.12 -29.93 16.38
N ALA A 8 0.71 -29.02 17.16
CA ALA A 8 0.96 -27.65 16.73
C ALA A 8 1.98 -27.56 15.57
N LEU A 9 2.90 -28.53 15.46
CA LEU A 9 3.91 -28.59 14.41
C LEU A 9 3.38 -29.20 13.10
N GLU A 10 2.29 -29.95 13.14
CA GLU A 10 1.73 -30.69 11.99
C GLU A 10 0.47 -30.05 11.41
N VAL A 11 -0.23 -29.20 12.17
CA VAL A 11 -1.48 -28.61 11.72
C VAL A 11 -1.23 -27.64 10.56
N ASP A 12 -2.00 -27.79 9.48
CA ASP A 12 -2.04 -26.81 8.41
C ASP A 12 -2.65 -25.50 8.93
N ILE A 13 -1.91 -24.40 8.71
CA ILE A 13 -2.26 -23.07 9.18
C ILE A 13 -2.61 -22.10 8.04
N ASP A 14 -2.58 -22.52 6.78
CA ASP A 14 -2.68 -21.62 5.62
C ASP A 14 -3.95 -20.78 5.64
N ASP A 15 -5.08 -21.42 5.97
CA ASP A 15 -6.38 -20.75 6.07
C ASP A 15 -6.44 -19.76 7.23
N ALA A 16 -5.79 -20.07 8.35
CA ALA A 16 -5.69 -19.16 9.48
C ALA A 16 -4.79 -17.96 9.17
N VAL A 17 -3.64 -18.20 8.52
CA VAL A 17 -2.71 -17.16 8.06
C VAL A 17 -3.41 -16.20 7.09
N ARG A 18 -4.12 -16.73 6.09
CA ARG A 18 -4.86 -15.91 5.13
C ARG A 18 -5.89 -15.02 5.81
N ARG A 19 -6.70 -15.56 6.74
CA ARG A 19 -7.71 -14.79 7.48
C ARG A 19 -7.07 -13.70 8.35
N VAL A 20 -6.00 -14.02 9.07
CA VAL A 20 -5.28 -13.03 9.90
C VAL A 20 -4.76 -11.89 9.03
N ARG A 21 -4.20 -12.20 7.85
CA ARG A 21 -3.74 -11.19 6.89
C ARG A 21 -4.88 -10.30 6.40
N GLU A 22 -5.97 -10.88 5.90
CA GLU A 22 -7.14 -10.14 5.41
C GLU A 22 -7.71 -9.19 6.48
N ILE A 23 -7.87 -9.68 7.71
CA ILE A 23 -8.36 -8.87 8.84
C ILE A 23 -7.38 -7.75 9.18
N SER A 24 -6.07 -8.03 9.20
CA SER A 24 -5.05 -7.02 9.52
C SER A 24 -5.02 -5.90 8.47
N GLU A 25 -5.11 -6.24 7.19
CA GLU A 25 -5.15 -5.29 6.09
C GLU A 25 -6.43 -4.43 6.14
N GLN A 26 -7.58 -5.06 6.40
CA GLN A 26 -8.85 -4.35 6.55
C GLN A 26 -8.84 -3.41 7.75
N GLU A 27 -8.30 -3.86 8.89
CA GLU A 27 -8.26 -3.05 10.09
C GLU A 27 -7.32 -1.85 9.94
N ALA A 28 -6.15 -2.03 9.30
CA ALA A 28 -5.27 -0.91 8.98
C ALA A 28 -5.96 0.15 8.12
N MET A 29 -6.81 -0.27 7.17
CA MET A 29 -7.63 0.65 6.38
C MET A 29 -8.71 1.35 7.21
N ASN A 30 -9.42 0.61 8.07
CA ASN A 30 -10.45 1.20 8.96
C ASN A 30 -9.84 2.28 9.86
N GLN A 31 -8.67 2.01 10.45
CA GLN A 31 -7.94 2.96 11.27
C GLN A 31 -7.49 4.18 10.46
N ALA A 32 -7.02 3.99 9.22
CA ALA A 32 -6.68 5.10 8.34
C ALA A 32 -7.89 6.00 8.01
N ILE A 33 -9.04 5.41 7.71
CA ILE A 33 -10.30 6.13 7.49
C ILE A 33 -10.71 6.88 8.76
N SER A 34 -10.59 6.25 9.93
CA SER A 34 -10.94 6.90 11.20
C SER A 34 -10.04 8.11 11.51
N VAL A 35 -8.76 8.07 11.13
CA VAL A 35 -7.80 9.16 11.36
C VAL A 35 -8.00 10.33 10.39
N VAL A 36 -8.20 10.04 9.10
CA VAL A 36 -8.35 11.08 8.06
C VAL A 36 -9.78 11.64 8.01
N GLY A 37 -10.76 10.81 8.38
CA GLY A 37 -12.19 11.05 8.20
C GLY A 37 -12.75 10.27 7.00
N ALA A 38 -13.99 9.80 7.16
CA ALA A 38 -14.74 9.16 6.09
C ALA A 38 -15.11 10.15 4.97
N GLY A 39 -15.40 9.61 3.79
CA GLY A 39 -16.05 10.38 2.73
C GLY A 39 -17.55 10.60 3.03
N PRO A 40 -18.20 11.54 2.34
CA PRO A 40 -19.65 11.71 2.45
C PRO A 40 -20.39 10.45 1.98
N ALA A 41 -21.58 10.21 2.53
CA ALA A 41 -22.41 9.08 2.15
C ALA A 41 -22.91 9.22 0.70
N PRO A 42 -22.86 8.16 -0.12
CA PRO A 42 -23.35 8.20 -1.50
C PRO A 42 -24.78 8.74 -1.63
N GLY A 43 -25.00 9.64 -2.61
CA GLY A 43 -26.30 10.26 -2.89
C GLY A 43 -26.71 11.42 -1.95
N GLY A 44 -25.87 11.79 -0.98
CA GLY A 44 -26.07 12.99 -0.16
C GLY A 44 -25.60 14.27 -0.85
N ALA A 45 -26.06 15.44 -0.39
CA ALA A 45 -25.70 16.74 -0.98
C ALA A 45 -24.17 16.99 -0.99
N GLU A 46 -23.47 16.61 0.08
CA GLU A 46 -22.00 16.70 0.15
C GLU A 46 -21.31 15.74 -0.83
N TRP A 47 -21.87 14.55 -1.04
CA TRP A 47 -21.34 13.58 -1.99
C TRP A 47 -21.54 14.05 -3.44
N GLU A 48 -22.71 14.62 -3.75
CA GLU A 48 -22.99 15.21 -5.06
C GLU A 48 -22.08 16.41 -5.34
N ALA A 49 -21.81 17.24 -4.33
CA ALA A 49 -20.91 18.39 -4.45
C ALA A 49 -19.46 17.99 -4.77
N GLU A 50 -19.03 16.80 -4.35
CA GLU A 50 -17.69 16.27 -4.66
C GLU A 50 -17.61 15.64 -6.05
N GLN A 51 -18.75 15.35 -6.72
CA GLN A 51 -18.75 14.74 -8.05
C GLN A 51 -18.11 15.65 -9.08
N GLY A 52 -17.21 15.08 -9.89
CA GLY A 52 -16.44 15.82 -10.89
C GLY A 52 -15.29 16.65 -10.32
N THR A 53 -14.98 16.53 -9.03
CA THR A 53 -13.78 17.11 -8.41
C THR A 53 -12.72 16.04 -8.12
N ASP A 54 -11.49 16.46 -7.84
CA ASP A 54 -10.41 15.54 -7.43
C ASP A 54 -10.49 15.12 -5.94
N THR A 55 -11.45 15.67 -5.19
CA THR A 55 -11.57 15.46 -3.73
C THR A 55 -11.66 13.97 -3.35
N PRO A 56 -12.46 13.12 -4.03
CA PRO A 56 -12.52 11.69 -3.69
C PRO A 56 -11.18 10.98 -3.92
N ALA A 57 -10.46 11.30 -5.00
CA ALA A 57 -9.17 10.71 -5.31
C ALA A 57 -8.07 11.16 -4.34
N ALA A 58 -8.06 12.45 -3.97
CA ALA A 58 -7.16 12.99 -2.97
C ALA A 58 -7.38 12.34 -1.60
N ARG A 59 -8.64 12.15 -1.19
CA ARG A 59 -9.00 11.46 0.05
C ARG A 59 -8.55 10.00 0.06
N GLN A 60 -8.77 9.28 -1.03
CA GLN A 60 -8.30 7.90 -1.18
C GLN A 60 -6.78 7.80 -1.05
N THR A 61 -6.04 8.73 -1.67
CA THR A 61 -4.57 8.80 -1.53
C THR A 61 -4.17 9.07 -0.07
N ALA A 62 -4.85 9.99 0.61
CA ALA A 62 -4.59 10.29 2.02
C ALA A 62 -4.83 9.07 2.93
N TRP A 63 -5.92 8.31 2.74
CA TRP A 63 -6.17 7.06 3.47
C TRP A 63 -5.03 6.05 3.27
N GLN A 64 -4.56 5.89 2.04
CA GLN A 64 -3.50 4.91 1.72
C GLN A 64 -2.14 5.33 2.31
N LEU A 65 -1.83 6.63 2.35
CA LEU A 65 -0.62 7.14 3.02
C LEU A 65 -0.67 6.95 4.54
N VAL A 66 -1.83 7.15 5.18
CA VAL A 66 -2.00 6.87 6.61
C VAL A 66 -1.96 5.38 6.89
N ARG A 67 -2.58 4.55 6.05
CA ARG A 67 -2.49 3.09 6.13
C ARG A 67 -1.04 2.61 6.07
N LEU A 68 -0.24 3.11 5.13
CA LEU A 68 1.19 2.80 5.02
C LEU A 68 1.93 3.09 6.33
N ARG A 69 1.65 4.23 6.97
CA ARG A 69 2.24 4.60 8.26
C ARG A 69 1.87 3.63 9.37
N ILE A 70 0.61 3.20 9.41
CA ILE A 70 0.10 2.23 10.40
C ILE A 70 0.77 0.87 10.19
N GLU A 71 0.78 0.36 8.96
CA GLU A 71 1.38 -0.95 8.64
C GLU A 71 2.87 -1.00 9.02
N LEU A 72 3.63 0.06 8.69
CA LEU A 72 5.03 0.18 9.09
C LEU A 72 5.22 0.21 10.61
N ALA A 73 4.36 0.94 11.33
CA ALA A 73 4.46 1.06 12.78
C ALA A 73 4.07 -0.24 13.52
N THR A 74 3.22 -1.07 12.92
CA THR A 74 2.75 -2.34 13.50
C THR A 74 3.50 -3.57 12.99
N GLY A 75 4.39 -3.40 12.02
CA GLY A 75 5.17 -4.50 11.43
C GLY A 75 4.40 -5.34 10.40
N ILE A 76 3.24 -4.87 9.93
CA ILE A 76 2.53 -5.46 8.79
C ILE A 76 3.33 -5.16 7.52
N ASP A 77 3.47 -6.13 6.62
CA ASP A 77 4.13 -5.91 5.32
C ASP A 77 3.35 -4.87 4.49
N PRO A 78 3.94 -3.68 4.21
CA PRO A 78 3.24 -2.61 3.53
C PRO A 78 3.28 -2.73 2.00
N PHE A 79 3.86 -3.80 1.44
CA PHE A 79 4.11 -3.89 0.00
C PHE A 79 2.84 -3.70 -0.85
N GLY A 80 1.71 -4.28 -0.42
CA GLY A 80 0.42 -4.11 -1.11
C GLY A 80 -0.03 -2.65 -1.17
N THR A 81 0.13 -1.91 -0.07
CA THR A 81 -0.20 -0.48 0.01
C THR A 81 0.74 0.37 -0.84
N VAL A 82 2.05 0.09 -0.81
CA VAL A 82 3.05 0.77 -1.66
C VAL A 82 2.73 0.56 -3.15
N LEU A 83 2.42 -0.67 -3.55
CA LEU A 83 2.01 -0.98 -4.92
C LEU A 83 0.74 -0.22 -5.32
N GLY A 84 -0.27 -0.17 -4.43
CA GLY A 84 -1.49 0.60 -4.63
C GLY A 84 -1.21 2.09 -4.83
N LEU A 85 -0.40 2.70 -3.95
CA LEU A 85 0.06 4.09 -4.06
C LEU A 85 0.74 4.38 -5.40
N ARG A 86 1.62 3.48 -5.85
CA ARG A 86 2.27 3.62 -7.16
C ARG A 86 1.28 3.52 -8.32
N ARG A 87 0.29 2.62 -8.26
CA ARG A 87 -0.79 2.54 -9.26
C ARG A 87 -1.69 3.77 -9.29
N MET A 88 -1.80 4.50 -8.18
CA MET A 88 -2.53 5.78 -8.12
C MET A 88 -1.66 6.99 -8.51
N GLY A 89 -0.42 6.77 -8.97
CA GLY A 89 0.49 7.85 -9.37
C GLY A 89 1.18 8.58 -8.24
N THR A 90 1.19 8.00 -7.04
CA THR A 90 1.93 8.58 -5.91
C THR A 90 3.44 8.43 -6.13
N THR A 91 4.19 9.52 -5.99
CA THR A 91 5.66 9.56 -6.15
C THR A 91 6.38 8.79 -5.03
N TRP A 92 7.60 8.31 -5.32
CA TRP A 92 8.50 7.78 -4.29
C TRP A 92 8.84 8.81 -3.22
N ALA A 93 8.89 10.10 -3.57
CA ALA A 93 9.08 11.16 -2.59
C ALA A 93 7.96 11.18 -1.54
N THR A 94 6.70 11.13 -1.98
CA THR A 94 5.54 11.12 -1.07
C THR A 94 5.46 9.81 -0.26
N ILE A 95 5.71 8.67 -0.89
CA ILE A 95 5.75 7.36 -0.20
C ILE A 95 6.85 7.36 0.87
N ALA A 96 8.04 7.85 0.54
CA ALA A 96 9.16 7.94 1.48
C ALA A 96 8.87 8.88 2.66
N ALA A 97 8.23 10.02 2.39
CA ALA A 97 7.81 10.95 3.43
C ALA A 97 6.81 10.29 4.39
N ALA A 98 5.82 9.55 3.88
CA ALA A 98 4.90 8.78 4.72
C ALA A 98 5.64 7.67 5.49
N ALA A 99 6.60 6.99 4.88
CA ALA A 99 7.39 5.94 5.51
C ALA A 99 8.46 6.45 6.50
N GLY A 100 8.72 7.76 6.56
CA GLY A 100 9.75 8.35 7.42
C GLY A 100 11.19 8.02 6.97
N VAL A 101 11.40 7.79 5.67
CA VAL A 101 12.71 7.45 5.09
C VAL A 101 13.05 8.36 3.91
N SER A 102 14.26 8.23 3.35
CA SER A 102 14.63 8.93 2.12
C SER A 102 13.95 8.32 0.89
N ARG A 103 13.77 9.13 -0.16
CA ARG A 103 13.25 8.68 -1.47
C ARG A 103 14.03 7.49 -2.05
N GLN A 104 15.36 7.56 -2.02
CA GLN A 104 16.22 6.47 -2.48
C GLN A 104 16.02 5.20 -1.63
N ALA A 105 15.94 5.30 -0.30
CA ALA A 105 15.74 4.15 0.56
C ALA A 105 14.39 3.47 0.33
N ALA A 106 13.32 4.25 0.10
CA ALA A 106 12.02 3.70 -0.28
C ALA A 106 12.08 2.96 -1.62
N HIS A 107 12.71 3.57 -2.63
CA HIS A 107 12.88 2.95 -3.95
C HIS A 107 13.75 1.69 -3.88
N ASP A 108 14.86 1.69 -3.15
CA ASP A 108 15.73 0.51 -3.01
C ASP A 108 14.98 -0.64 -2.32
N ARG A 109 14.14 -0.32 -1.34
CA ARG A 109 13.38 -1.31 -0.58
C ARG A 109 12.26 -1.96 -1.42
N TRP A 110 11.50 -1.17 -2.19
CA TRP A 110 10.27 -1.66 -2.83
C TRP A 110 10.27 -1.56 -4.36
N GLY A 111 11.11 -0.72 -4.96
CA GLY A 111 11.07 -0.37 -6.38
C GLY A 111 11.18 -1.57 -7.31
N LYS A 112 12.12 -2.49 -7.05
CA LYS A 112 12.26 -3.71 -7.85
C LYS A 112 11.02 -4.62 -7.78
N GLN A 113 10.42 -4.76 -6.60
CA GLN A 113 9.22 -5.59 -6.43
C GLN A 113 8.00 -4.93 -7.09
N VAL A 114 7.84 -3.62 -6.94
CA VAL A 114 6.78 -2.85 -7.61
C VAL A 114 6.92 -2.99 -9.13
N LEU A 115 8.12 -2.78 -9.68
CA LEU A 115 8.36 -2.92 -11.11
C LEU A 115 8.06 -4.34 -11.60
N GLY A 116 8.47 -5.37 -10.86
CA GLY A 116 8.17 -6.76 -11.22
C GLY A 116 6.66 -7.09 -11.27
N VAL A 117 5.83 -6.34 -10.54
CA VAL A 117 4.36 -6.50 -10.57
C VAL A 117 3.70 -5.61 -11.62
N LEU A 118 4.15 -4.37 -11.78
CA LEU A 118 3.56 -3.42 -12.73
C LEU A 118 4.02 -3.63 -14.17
N ASP A 119 5.23 -4.16 -14.34
CA ASP A 119 5.84 -4.48 -15.63
C ASP A 119 6.25 -5.95 -15.69
N ALA A 120 5.30 -6.85 -15.42
CA ALA A 120 5.57 -8.28 -15.33
C ALA A 120 6.20 -8.88 -16.61
N TYR A 121 6.03 -8.21 -17.76
CA TYR A 121 6.55 -8.65 -19.06
C TYR A 121 7.72 -7.80 -19.57
N GLY A 122 8.16 -6.77 -18.83
CA GLY A 122 9.28 -5.91 -19.23
C GLY A 122 9.01 -5.05 -20.47
N THR A 123 7.75 -4.68 -20.71
CA THR A 123 7.34 -3.86 -21.86
C THR A 123 7.56 -2.37 -21.62
N GLY A 124 7.75 -1.96 -20.37
CA GLY A 124 7.77 -0.56 -19.96
C GLY A 124 6.37 0.07 -19.86
N GLU A 125 5.31 -0.67 -20.15
CA GLU A 125 3.92 -0.21 -20.04
C GLU A 125 3.34 -0.59 -18.66
N LEU A 126 3.45 0.31 -17.69
CA LEU A 126 3.11 0.05 -16.28
C LEU A 126 1.59 -0.02 -15.97
N GLY A 127 0.74 0.07 -16.99
CA GLY A 127 -0.70 -0.20 -16.89
C GLY A 127 -1.52 0.77 -16.01
N GLY A 128 -1.06 2.00 -15.77
CA GLY A 128 -1.78 2.99 -14.95
C GLY A 128 -1.06 4.34 -14.88
N PRO A 129 -1.58 5.31 -14.10
CA PRO A 129 -1.00 6.64 -13.93
C PRO A 129 0.28 6.65 -13.07
N VAL A 130 1.17 5.67 -13.26
CA VAL A 130 2.40 5.51 -12.47
C VAL A 130 3.30 6.72 -12.70
N ALA A 131 3.71 7.38 -11.62
CA ALA A 131 4.55 8.57 -11.71
C ALA A 131 5.94 8.22 -12.25
N ASP A 132 6.38 8.95 -13.28
CA ASP A 132 7.75 8.89 -13.80
C ASP A 132 8.69 9.76 -12.95
N ASP A 133 9.01 9.24 -11.76
CA ASP A 133 9.84 9.92 -10.76
C ASP A 133 11.00 9.05 -10.28
N GLU A 134 11.62 8.28 -11.18
CA GLU A 134 12.69 7.35 -10.80
C GLU A 134 13.87 7.28 -11.79
N ALA A 135 13.88 8.12 -12.83
CA ALA A 135 14.95 8.14 -13.83
C ALA A 135 16.35 8.44 -13.25
N ASP A 136 16.43 9.23 -12.20
CA ASP A 136 17.65 9.53 -11.43
C ASP A 136 18.04 8.39 -10.47
N LEU A 137 17.06 7.66 -9.92
CA LEU A 137 17.28 6.59 -8.93
C LEU A 137 17.89 5.33 -9.57
N ARG A 138 17.57 5.05 -10.84
CA ARG A 138 18.09 3.89 -11.58
C ARG A 138 19.60 3.95 -11.85
N ARG A 139 20.22 5.13 -11.80
CA ARG A 139 21.68 5.30 -12.06
C ARG A 139 22.56 4.90 -10.88
N GLY A 140 22.01 4.78 -9.68
CA GLY A 140 22.74 4.42 -8.46
C GLY A 140 23.04 2.93 -8.30
N MET A 141 22.29 2.04 -8.97
CA MET A 141 22.37 0.58 -8.80
C MET A 141 23.41 -0.12 -9.71
N ALA A 142 24.14 0.62 -10.55
CA ALA A 142 25.13 0.07 -11.48
C ALA A 142 26.58 0.05 -10.92
N ARG A 143 26.75 -0.09 -9.60
CA ARG A 143 28.07 -0.22 -8.96
C ARG A 143 28.18 -1.50 -8.15
#